data_AF-A0A4U5MR59-F1
#
_entry.id   AF-A0A4U5MR59-F1
#
_cell.length_a   1.000
_cell.length_b   1.000
_cell.length_c   1.000
_cell.angle_alpha   90.00
_cell.angle_beta   90.00
_cell.angle_gamma   90.00
#
_symmetry.space_group_name_H-M   'P 1'
#
loop_
_entity.id
_entity.type
_entity.pdbx_description
1 polymer ?
#
loop_
_entity_poly.entity_id
_entity_poly.type
_entity_poly.pdbx_seq_one_letter_code
_entity_poly.pdbx_strand_id
1 'polypeptide(L)'
;MFAIEDPKTVSEAKEFFGSGDVAPDLVTLVYKAVAREGVEGVQNILKLYAASDDAGKKLQYTKALKFVKDIDAIQKILDFALQKGNVRSQDLFQLIPILATSPQGRNLTWNFVQNNFNDIKSHYDSPVSSEVVGMLTNLLKRSTNMKVVSELEALFTEKQRETIEDSIGELREKIYINERQNQLHGEKLAKWLKDNKF
;
A
#
# COMPACT_ATOMS: atom_id res chain seq x y z
N MET A 1 -6.66 13.02 5.99
CA MET A 1 -7.13 12.83 4.60
C MET A 1 -8.48 12.14 4.67
N PHE A 2 -9.54 12.84 4.29
CA PHE A 2 -10.93 12.52 4.59
C PHE A 2 -11.36 11.14 4.04
N ALA A 3 -12.10 10.39 4.85
CA ALA A 3 -12.80 9.20 4.40
C ALA A 3 -13.95 9.66 3.49
N ILE A 4 -13.94 9.24 2.23
CA ILE A 4 -15.11 9.38 1.36
C ILE A 4 -15.98 8.18 1.69
N GLU A 5 -16.78 8.29 2.75
CA GLU A 5 -17.70 7.25 3.20
C GLU A 5 -19.16 7.75 3.16
N ASP A 6 -19.36 9.04 2.88
CA ASP A 6 -20.68 9.61 2.66
C ASP A 6 -21.30 9.07 1.35
N PRO A 7 -22.48 8.41 1.40
CA PRO A 7 -23.09 7.79 0.22
C PRO A 7 -23.38 8.75 -0.93
N LYS A 8 -23.73 10.01 -0.64
CA LYS A 8 -24.02 11.01 -1.68
C LYS A 8 -22.76 11.36 -2.45
N THR A 9 -21.67 11.64 -1.74
CA THR A 9 -20.35 11.92 -2.32
C THR A 9 -19.86 10.75 -3.17
N VAL A 10 -20.07 9.52 -2.72
CA VAL A 10 -19.71 8.32 -3.49
C VAL A 10 -20.55 8.19 -4.76
N SER A 11 -21.86 8.44 -4.69
CA SER A 11 -22.76 8.39 -5.87
C SER A 11 -22.35 9.42 -6.92
N GLU A 12 -22.15 10.67 -6.52
CA GLU A 12 -21.76 11.76 -7.41
C GLU A 12 -20.39 11.49 -8.06
N ALA A 13 -19.44 10.96 -7.30
CA ALA A 13 -18.15 10.55 -7.85
C ALA A 13 -18.28 9.48 -8.96
N LYS A 14 -19.23 8.54 -8.85
CA LYS A 14 -19.46 7.54 -9.90
C LYS A 14 -20.04 8.15 -11.17
N GLU A 15 -20.96 9.11 -11.03
CA GLU A 15 -21.52 9.83 -12.18
C GLU A 15 -20.41 10.57 -12.94
N PHE A 16 -19.53 11.28 -12.22
CA PHE A 16 -18.35 11.93 -12.81
C PHE A 16 -17.38 10.93 -13.44
N PHE A 17 -17.15 9.78 -12.81
CA PHE A 17 -16.31 8.73 -13.38
C PHE A 17 -16.89 8.20 -14.71
N GLY A 18 -18.20 7.95 -14.74
CA GLY A 18 -18.89 7.42 -15.92
C GLY A 18 -18.98 8.42 -17.08
N SER A 19 -19.13 9.71 -16.79
CA SER A 19 -19.18 10.76 -17.80
C SER A 19 -17.81 11.08 -18.40
N GLY A 20 -16.73 10.84 -17.64
CA GLY A 20 -15.36 11.25 -18.00
C GLY A 20 -15.11 12.76 -17.83
N ASP A 21 -16.12 13.53 -17.45
CA ASP A 21 -16.03 14.96 -17.19
C ASP A 21 -15.63 15.19 -15.73
N VAL A 22 -14.35 14.94 -15.44
CA VAL A 22 -13.78 15.09 -14.11
C VAL A 22 -12.82 16.26 -14.10
N ALA A 23 -13.15 17.29 -13.32
CA ALA A 23 -12.25 18.41 -13.08
C ALA A 23 -10.88 17.89 -12.58
N PRO A 24 -9.74 18.42 -13.07
CA PRO A 24 -8.41 17.92 -12.73
C PRO A 24 -8.16 17.75 -11.22
N ASP A 25 -8.68 18.67 -10.41
CA ASP A 25 -8.54 18.67 -8.95
C ASP A 25 -9.36 17.56 -8.26
N LEU A 26 -10.41 17.05 -8.92
CA LEU A 26 -11.30 16.01 -8.38
C LEU A 26 -10.93 14.60 -8.83
N VAL A 27 -10.08 14.45 -9.86
CA VAL A 27 -9.72 13.14 -10.45
C VAL A 27 -9.31 12.11 -9.40
N THR A 28 -8.41 12.50 -8.48
CA THR A 28 -7.94 11.57 -7.44
C THR A 28 -9.05 11.19 -6.45
N LEU A 29 -9.97 12.11 -6.13
CA LEU A 29 -11.10 11.84 -5.23
C LEU A 29 -12.13 10.94 -5.89
N VAL A 30 -12.46 11.21 -7.16
CA VAL A 30 -13.39 10.39 -7.95
C VAL A 30 -12.87 8.98 -8.10
N TYR A 31 -11.61 8.81 -8.52
CA TYR A 31 -11.02 7.47 -8.67
C TYR A 31 -10.89 6.74 -7.34
N LYS A 32 -10.60 7.45 -6.24
CA LYS A 32 -10.60 6.88 -4.90
C LYS A 32 -11.99 6.38 -4.51
N ALA A 33 -13.06 7.11 -4.81
CA ALA A 33 -14.43 6.68 -4.51
C ALA A 33 -14.78 5.40 -5.26
N VAL A 34 -14.47 5.35 -6.56
CA VAL A 34 -14.67 4.17 -7.42
C VAL A 34 -13.85 2.97 -6.91
N ALA A 35 -12.55 3.15 -6.62
CA ALA A 35 -11.70 2.07 -6.13
C ALA A 35 -12.23 1.42 -4.84
N ARG A 36 -12.98 2.16 -4.01
CA ARG A 36 -13.52 1.66 -2.74
C ARG A 36 -14.75 0.77 -2.88
N GLU A 37 -15.27 0.58 -4.09
CA GLU A 37 -16.36 -0.35 -4.37
C GLU A 37 -15.94 -1.83 -4.38
N GLY A 38 -14.76 -2.14 -3.84
CA GLY A 38 -14.21 -3.48 -3.81
C GLY A 38 -13.61 -3.86 -5.17
N VAL A 39 -13.73 -5.13 -5.52
CA VAL A 39 -13.02 -5.74 -6.66
C VAL A 39 -13.37 -5.07 -7.99
N GLU A 40 -14.65 -4.77 -8.24
CA GLU A 40 -15.10 -4.16 -9.50
C GLU A 40 -14.52 -2.74 -9.69
N GLY A 41 -14.62 -1.93 -8.64
CA GLY A 41 -14.06 -0.59 -8.61
C GLY A 41 -12.55 -0.57 -8.85
N VAL A 42 -11.82 -1.45 -8.15
CA VAL A 42 -10.39 -1.67 -8.38
C VAL A 42 -10.11 -2.09 -9.82
N GLN A 43 -10.88 -3.00 -10.38
CA GLN A 43 -10.68 -3.47 -11.75
C GLN A 43 -10.85 -2.33 -12.78
N ASN A 44 -11.79 -1.40 -12.55
CA ASN A 44 -11.95 -0.22 -13.40
C ASN A 44 -10.71 0.69 -13.36
N ILE A 45 -10.17 0.93 -12.16
CA ILE A 45 -8.94 1.74 -12.02
C ILE A 45 -7.72 1.03 -12.64
N LEU A 46 -7.59 -0.30 -12.46
CA LEU A 46 -6.50 -1.07 -13.03
C LEU A 46 -6.53 -1.12 -14.57
N LYS A 47 -7.73 -1.15 -15.18
CA LYS A 47 -7.88 -1.02 -16.64
C LYS A 47 -7.31 0.32 -17.15
N LEU A 48 -7.64 1.43 -16.47
CA LEU A 48 -7.12 2.76 -16.82
C LEU A 48 -5.60 2.83 -16.60
N TYR A 49 -5.10 2.22 -15.52
CA TYR A 49 -3.67 2.11 -15.25
C TYR A 49 -2.93 1.38 -16.37
N ALA A 50 -3.44 0.23 -16.81
CA ALA A 50 -2.83 -0.59 -17.86
C ALA A 50 -2.84 0.11 -19.23
N ALA A 51 -3.88 0.89 -19.52
CA ALA A 51 -4.03 1.60 -20.79
C ALA A 51 -3.23 2.93 -20.87
N SER A 52 -2.63 3.39 -19.78
CA SER A 52 -1.93 4.68 -19.72
C SER A 52 -0.42 4.50 -19.78
N ASP A 53 0.25 5.23 -20.68
CA ASP A 53 1.72 5.36 -20.68
C ASP A 53 2.22 6.58 -19.88
N ASP A 54 1.31 7.47 -19.49
CA ASP A 54 1.62 8.67 -18.72
C ASP A 54 1.90 8.33 -17.24
N ALA A 55 3.12 8.64 -16.79
CA ALA A 55 3.57 8.38 -15.42
C ALA A 55 2.77 9.18 -14.37
N GLY A 56 2.35 10.40 -14.70
CA GLY A 56 1.51 11.23 -13.82
C GLY A 56 0.13 10.62 -13.59
N LYS A 57 -0.51 10.12 -14.64
CA LYS A 57 -1.78 9.38 -14.56
C LYS A 57 -1.63 8.08 -13.78
N LYS A 58 -0.57 7.29 -14.06
CA LYS A 58 -0.27 6.08 -13.28
C LYS A 58 -0.14 6.38 -11.79
N LEU A 59 0.56 7.46 -11.42
CA LEU A 59 0.66 7.89 -10.04
C LEU A 59 -0.70 8.28 -9.44
N GLN A 60 -1.59 8.92 -10.22
CA GLN A 60 -2.96 9.22 -9.77
C GLN A 60 -3.78 7.94 -9.50
N TYR A 61 -3.72 6.96 -10.41
CA TYR A 61 -4.38 5.66 -10.22
C TYR A 61 -3.82 4.92 -8.98
N THR A 62 -2.50 4.88 -8.81
CA THR A 62 -1.85 4.32 -7.62
C THR A 62 -2.35 5.01 -6.34
N LYS A 63 -2.43 6.35 -6.33
CA LYS A 63 -2.96 7.10 -5.19
C LYS A 63 -4.43 6.76 -4.88
N ALA A 64 -5.25 6.47 -5.88
CA ALA A 64 -6.63 6.03 -5.69
C ALA A 64 -6.69 4.64 -5.02
N LEU A 65 -5.90 3.68 -5.52
CA LEU A 65 -5.85 2.30 -5.02
C LEU A 65 -5.38 2.18 -3.56
N LYS A 66 -4.57 3.14 -3.08
CA LYS A 66 -4.05 3.19 -1.70
C LYS A 66 -5.13 3.11 -0.61
N PHE A 67 -6.35 3.55 -0.90
CA PHE A 67 -7.44 3.65 0.08
C PHE A 67 -8.37 2.43 0.10
N VAL A 68 -8.10 1.43 -0.73
CA VAL A 68 -8.83 0.17 -0.74
C VAL A 68 -8.55 -0.55 0.58
N LYS A 69 -9.62 -0.97 1.26
CA LYS A 69 -9.56 -1.74 2.52
C LYS A 69 -10.06 -3.16 2.36
N ASP A 70 -10.84 -3.43 1.31
CA ASP A 70 -11.39 -4.73 0.99
C ASP A 70 -10.27 -5.71 0.62
N ILE A 71 -10.30 -6.90 1.23
CA ILE A 71 -9.18 -7.85 1.16
C ILE A 71 -9.08 -8.48 -0.22
N ASP A 72 -10.20 -8.84 -0.83
CA ASP A 72 -10.24 -9.43 -2.17
C ASP A 72 -9.80 -8.40 -3.21
N ALA A 73 -10.19 -7.14 -3.04
CA ALA A 73 -9.75 -6.04 -3.89
C ALA A 73 -8.25 -5.75 -3.72
N ILE A 74 -7.69 -5.81 -2.51
CA ILE A 74 -6.24 -5.68 -2.30
C ILE A 74 -5.51 -6.83 -2.99
N GLN A 75 -5.98 -8.08 -2.82
CA GLN A 75 -5.39 -9.24 -3.50
C GLN A 75 -5.38 -9.06 -5.01
N LYS A 76 -6.48 -8.52 -5.58
CA LYS A 76 -6.56 -8.22 -7.01
C LYS A 76 -5.48 -7.24 -7.48
N ILE A 77 -5.14 -6.24 -6.68
CA ILE A 77 -4.07 -5.27 -6.99
C ILE A 77 -2.70 -5.94 -6.92
N LEU A 78 -2.47 -6.80 -5.91
CA LEU A 78 -1.23 -7.55 -5.76
C LEU A 78 -0.99 -8.50 -6.94
N ASP A 79 -2.02 -9.26 -7.34
CA ASP A 79 -1.96 -10.14 -8.50
C ASP A 79 -1.66 -9.36 -9.78
N PHE A 80 -2.33 -8.21 -9.96
CA PHE A 80 -2.08 -7.33 -11.09
C PHE A 80 -0.63 -6.82 -11.12
N ALA A 81 -0.05 -6.53 -9.95
CA ALA A 81 1.29 -5.96 -9.83
C ALA A 81 2.39 -6.91 -10.31
N LEU A 82 2.25 -8.21 -10.08
CA LEU A 82 3.23 -9.22 -10.52
C LEU A 82 2.87 -9.91 -11.84
N GLN A 83 1.66 -9.69 -12.36
CA GLN A 83 1.32 -10.18 -13.68
C GLN A 83 2.21 -9.51 -14.75
N LYS A 84 2.87 -10.36 -15.54
CA LYS A 84 3.86 -9.97 -16.56
C LYS A 84 3.31 -8.89 -17.50
N GLY A 85 4.03 -7.77 -17.59
CA GLY A 85 3.74 -6.67 -18.51
C GLY A 85 2.79 -5.59 -17.99
N ASN A 86 2.14 -5.79 -16.85
CA ASN A 86 1.19 -4.81 -16.30
C ASN A 86 1.87 -3.61 -15.62
N VAL A 87 2.95 -3.86 -14.88
CA VAL A 87 3.64 -2.86 -14.06
C VAL A 87 5.13 -2.87 -14.39
N ARG A 88 5.71 -1.69 -14.64
CA ARG A 88 7.16 -1.53 -14.85
C ARG A 88 7.88 -1.65 -13.50
N SER A 89 9.13 -2.10 -13.48
CA SER A 89 9.90 -2.25 -12.22
C SER A 89 9.92 -0.96 -11.38
N GLN A 90 10.04 0.20 -12.02
CA GLN A 90 10.02 1.51 -11.37
C GLN A 90 8.66 1.90 -10.74
N ASP A 91 7.56 1.30 -11.19
CA ASP A 91 6.22 1.56 -10.63
C ASP A 91 5.86 0.51 -9.56
N LEU A 92 6.46 -0.68 -9.64
CA LEU A 92 6.20 -1.81 -8.75
C LEU A 92 6.52 -1.47 -7.28
N PHE A 93 7.68 -0.84 -7.04
CA PHE A 93 8.09 -0.44 -5.69
C PHE A 93 7.17 0.63 -5.07
N GLN A 94 6.42 1.37 -5.89
CA GLN A 94 5.43 2.34 -5.40
C GLN A 94 4.07 1.69 -5.15
N LEU A 95 3.66 0.74 -5.99
CA LEU A 95 2.33 0.13 -5.96
C LEU A 95 2.13 -0.84 -4.79
N ILE A 96 3.13 -1.68 -4.46
CA ILE A 96 2.96 -2.69 -3.41
C ILE A 96 2.83 -2.05 -2.01
N PRO A 97 3.73 -1.16 -1.55
CA PRO A 97 3.70 -0.65 -0.18
C PRO A 97 2.49 0.21 0.16
N ILE A 98 1.82 0.80 -0.84
CA ILE A 98 0.64 1.63 -0.57
C ILE A 98 -0.57 0.84 -0.10
N LEU A 99 -0.57 -0.49 -0.27
CA LEU A 99 -1.65 -1.38 0.18
C LEU A 99 -1.55 -1.71 1.68
N ALA A 100 -0.40 -1.42 2.29
CA ALA A 100 -0.11 -1.58 3.71
C ALA A 100 -0.68 -0.44 4.62
N THR A 101 -1.83 0.14 4.26
CA THR A 101 -2.44 1.26 5.01
C THR A 101 -3.28 0.81 6.21
N SER A 102 -3.94 -0.35 6.13
CA SER A 102 -4.69 -0.98 7.23
C SER A 102 -3.91 -2.14 7.86
N PRO A 103 -4.24 -2.58 9.10
CA PRO A 103 -3.62 -3.77 9.69
C PRO A 103 -3.78 -5.03 8.82
N GLN A 104 -4.98 -5.25 8.29
CA GLN A 104 -5.28 -6.40 7.44
C GLN A 104 -4.57 -6.30 6.09
N GLY A 105 -4.60 -5.11 5.47
CA GLY A 105 -3.88 -4.85 4.22
C GLY A 105 -2.37 -5.01 4.37
N ARG A 106 -1.79 -4.57 5.50
CA ARG A 106 -0.38 -4.83 5.84
C ARG A 106 -0.07 -6.32 5.88
N ASN A 107 -0.84 -7.09 6.63
CA ASN A 107 -0.59 -8.52 6.79
C ASN A 107 -0.69 -9.24 5.44
N LEU A 108 -1.73 -8.94 4.65
CA LEU A 108 -1.90 -9.53 3.33
C LEU A 108 -0.74 -9.17 2.39
N THR A 109 -0.41 -7.88 2.31
CA THR A 109 0.67 -7.38 1.44
C THR A 109 2.02 -7.95 1.86
N TRP A 110 2.28 -8.06 3.18
CA TRP A 110 3.53 -8.63 3.68
C TRP A 110 3.67 -10.11 3.35
N ASN A 111 2.62 -10.91 3.62
CA ASN A 111 2.60 -12.31 3.26
C ASN A 111 2.81 -12.51 1.74
N PHE A 112 2.16 -11.68 0.93
CA PHE A 112 2.34 -11.70 -0.52
C PHE A 112 3.80 -11.40 -0.92
N VAL A 113 4.42 -10.38 -0.32
CA VAL A 113 5.82 -10.04 -0.60
C VAL A 113 6.75 -11.17 -0.21
N GLN A 114 6.56 -11.81 0.95
CA GLN A 114 7.38 -12.94 1.39
C GLN A 114 7.27 -14.12 0.42
N ASN A 115 6.05 -14.47 0.01
CA ASN A 115 5.80 -15.59 -0.90
C ASN A 115 6.34 -15.36 -2.31
N ASN A 116 6.37 -14.10 -2.76
CA ASN A 116 6.78 -13.74 -4.12
C ASN A 116 8.10 -12.96 -4.16
N PHE A 117 8.90 -13.00 -3.09
CA PHE A 117 10.08 -12.14 -2.98
C PHE A 117 11.11 -12.39 -4.09
N ASN A 118 11.24 -13.65 -4.52
CA ASN A 118 12.14 -14.01 -5.62
C ASN A 118 11.71 -13.41 -6.95
N ASP A 119 10.40 -13.36 -7.22
CA ASP A 119 9.87 -12.76 -8.43
C ASP A 119 10.02 -11.24 -8.35
N ILE A 120 9.63 -10.64 -7.23
CA ILE A 120 9.76 -9.20 -6.99
C ILE A 120 11.22 -8.73 -7.17
N LYS A 121 12.19 -9.41 -6.53
CA LYS A 121 13.59 -8.99 -6.60
C LYS A 121 14.19 -9.18 -8.00
N SER A 122 13.65 -10.07 -8.83
CA SER A 122 14.12 -10.29 -10.22
C SER A 122 13.87 -9.08 -11.13
N HIS A 123 13.01 -8.15 -10.73
CA HIS A 123 12.74 -6.90 -11.43
C HIS A 123 13.82 -5.83 -11.22
N TYR A 124 14.78 -6.07 -10.35
CA TYR A 124 15.80 -5.10 -9.94
C TYR A 124 17.20 -5.72 -10.04
N ASP A 125 18.21 -4.88 -10.25
CA ASP A 125 19.60 -5.33 -10.40
C ASP A 125 20.17 -5.96 -9.12
N SER A 126 19.62 -5.60 -7.97
CA SER A 126 20.08 -6.08 -6.67
C SER A 126 18.94 -6.15 -5.65
N PRO A 127 18.87 -7.20 -4.81
CA PRO A 127 17.89 -7.27 -3.74
C PRO A 127 18.14 -6.21 -2.65
N VAL A 128 19.35 -5.65 -2.56
CA VAL A 128 19.70 -4.58 -1.61
C VAL A 128 19.68 -3.20 -2.26
N SER A 129 19.05 -3.05 -3.43
CA SER A 129 18.87 -1.73 -4.04
C SER A 129 18.00 -0.84 -3.16
N SER A 130 18.16 0.48 -3.28
CA SER A 130 17.39 1.45 -2.50
C SER A 130 15.88 1.36 -2.78
N GLU A 131 15.48 0.95 -3.99
CA GLU A 131 14.08 0.70 -4.35
C GLU A 131 13.51 -0.49 -3.59
N VAL A 132 14.21 -1.64 -3.57
CA VAL A 132 13.73 -2.84 -2.88
C VAL A 132 13.72 -2.62 -1.37
N VAL A 133 14.81 -2.10 -0.81
CA VAL A 133 14.91 -1.83 0.62
C VAL A 133 13.88 -0.78 1.03
N GLY A 134 13.76 0.31 0.28
CA GLY A 134 12.78 1.37 0.51
C GLY A 134 11.33 0.86 0.42
N MET A 135 11.02 -0.03 -0.52
CA MET A 135 9.70 -0.68 -0.62
C MET A 135 9.38 -1.48 0.64
N LEU A 136 10.31 -2.31 1.09
CA LEU A 136 10.14 -3.19 2.25
C LEU A 136 10.02 -2.38 3.55
N THR A 137 10.89 -1.41 3.78
CA THR A 137 10.83 -0.55 4.97
C THR A 137 9.55 0.29 4.99
N ASN A 138 9.12 0.83 3.85
CA ASN A 138 7.87 1.60 3.76
C ASN A 138 6.61 0.75 4.04
N LEU A 139 6.61 -0.51 3.63
CA LEU A 139 5.53 -1.46 3.92
C LEU A 139 5.45 -1.74 5.43
N LEU A 140 6.60 -1.94 6.08
CA LEU A 140 6.69 -2.42 7.46
C LEU A 140 6.73 -1.31 8.53
N LYS A 141 7.07 -0.07 8.18
CA LYS A 141 7.29 1.03 9.16
C LYS A 141 6.11 1.40 10.07
N ARG A 142 4.91 0.94 9.75
CA ARG A 142 3.68 1.14 10.56
C ARG A 142 3.35 -0.06 11.44
N SER A 143 4.17 -1.11 11.41
CA SER A 143 4.02 -2.27 12.29
C SER A 143 4.23 -1.86 13.75
N THR A 144 3.55 -2.59 14.63
CA THR A 144 3.71 -2.56 16.09
C THR A 144 4.21 -3.89 16.62
N ASN A 145 4.70 -4.77 15.74
CA ASN A 145 5.17 -6.11 16.09
C ASN A 145 6.61 -6.27 15.59
N MET A 146 7.55 -6.42 16.53
CA MET A 146 8.98 -6.54 16.23
C MET A 146 9.34 -7.77 15.39
N LYS A 147 8.51 -8.82 15.40
CA LYS A 147 8.72 -10.05 14.63
C LYS A 147 8.95 -9.78 13.13
N VAL A 148 8.30 -8.74 12.59
CA VAL A 148 8.43 -8.40 11.16
C VAL A 148 9.86 -8.00 10.78
N VAL A 149 10.68 -7.53 11.73
CA VAL A 149 12.10 -7.21 11.49
C VAL A 149 12.89 -8.49 11.25
N SER A 150 12.69 -9.52 12.09
CA SER A 150 13.32 -10.82 11.89
C SER A 150 12.85 -11.52 10.61
N GLU A 151 11.57 -11.39 10.27
CA GLU A 151 11.03 -11.89 9.00
C GLU A 151 11.63 -11.17 7.79
N LEU A 152 11.85 -9.86 7.87
CA LEU A 152 12.54 -9.08 6.84
C LEU A 152 14.00 -9.52 6.70
N GLU A 153 14.72 -9.64 7.81
CA GLU A 153 16.13 -10.09 7.84
C GLU A 153 16.31 -11.48 7.19
N ALA A 154 15.31 -12.35 7.33
CA ALA A 154 15.31 -13.69 6.75
C ALA A 154 15.20 -13.70 5.21
N LEU A 155 14.78 -12.60 4.58
CA LEU A 155 14.77 -12.47 3.12
C LEU A 155 16.17 -12.29 2.51
N PHE A 156 17.15 -11.94 3.34
CA PHE A 156 18.50 -11.57 2.91
C PHE A 156 19.55 -12.53 3.46
N THR A 157 20.64 -12.68 2.70
CA THR A 157 21.87 -13.32 3.20
C THR A 157 22.55 -12.42 4.23
N GLU A 158 23.49 -12.96 5.02
CA GLU A 158 24.25 -12.20 6.01
C GLU A 158 24.96 -10.98 5.40
N LYS A 159 25.73 -11.18 4.33
CA LYS A 159 26.42 -10.10 3.61
C LYS A 159 25.47 -9.02 3.07
N GLN A 160 24.28 -9.43 2.61
CA GLN A 160 23.26 -8.49 2.16
C GLN A 160 22.70 -7.67 3.33
N ARG A 161 22.50 -8.29 4.50
CA ARG A 161 22.05 -7.58 5.71
C ARG A 161 23.05 -6.53 6.17
N GLU A 162 24.35 -6.82 6.13
CA GLU A 162 25.40 -5.83 6.43
C GLU A 162 25.29 -4.60 5.51
N THR A 163 24.92 -4.80 4.24
CA THR A 163 24.77 -3.69 3.28
C THR A 163 23.58 -2.78 3.60
N ILE A 164 22.55 -3.30 4.28
CA ILE A 164 21.30 -2.59 4.56
C ILE A 164 21.07 -2.38 6.06
N GLU A 165 22.12 -2.52 6.86
CA GLU A 165 22.05 -2.53 8.33
C GLU A 165 21.40 -1.26 8.87
N ASP A 166 21.81 -0.09 8.36
CA ASP A 166 21.25 1.21 8.75
C ASP A 166 19.73 1.26 8.52
N SER A 167 19.27 0.82 7.34
CA SER A 167 17.84 0.80 6.99
C SER A 167 17.04 -0.17 7.88
N ILE A 168 17.62 -1.32 8.24
CA ILE A 168 17.01 -2.26 9.18
C ILE A 168 16.97 -1.66 10.59
N GLY A 169 18.04 -0.98 11.01
CA GLY A 169 18.15 -0.28 12.29
C GLY A 169 17.07 0.79 12.45
N GLU A 170 16.95 1.70 11.49
CA GLU A 170 15.92 2.75 11.48
C GLU A 170 14.50 2.17 11.52
N LEU A 171 14.24 1.10 10.76
CA LEU A 171 12.95 0.41 10.77
C LEU A 171 12.66 -0.19 12.14
N ARG A 172 13.65 -0.85 12.76
CA ARG A 172 13.55 -1.47 14.08
C ARG A 172 13.20 -0.43 15.14
N GLU A 173 13.90 0.70 15.17
CA GLU A 173 13.61 1.82 16.07
C GLU A 173 12.19 2.34 15.88
N LYS A 174 11.76 2.50 14.62
CA LYS A 174 10.40 2.98 14.32
C LYS A 174 9.32 2.04 14.84
N ILE A 175 9.50 0.73 14.64
CA ILE A 175 8.55 -0.29 15.10
C ILE A 175 8.53 -0.36 16.63
N TYR A 176 9.70 -0.27 17.28
CA TYR A 176 9.79 -0.18 18.74
C TYR A 176 9.01 1.01 19.30
N ILE A 177 9.16 2.19 18.70
CA ILE A 177 8.41 3.38 19.09
C ILE A 177 6.90 3.17 18.89
N ASN A 178 6.48 2.64 17.74
CA ASN A 178 5.06 2.38 17.47
C ASN A 178 4.45 1.39 18.47
N GLU A 179 5.15 0.30 18.76
CA GLU A 179 4.75 -0.71 19.74
C GLU A 179 4.60 -0.08 21.12
N ARG A 180 5.60 0.69 21.57
CA ARG A 180 5.59 1.36 22.87
C ARG A 180 4.44 2.37 22.99
N GLN A 181 4.21 3.17 21.95
CA GLN A 181 3.10 4.12 21.90
C GLN A 181 1.75 3.42 21.98
N ASN A 182 1.59 2.31 21.25
CA ASN A 182 0.36 1.52 21.28
C ASN A 182 0.12 0.89 22.68
N GLN A 183 1.16 0.37 23.34
CA GLN A 183 1.05 -0.16 24.70
C GLN A 183 0.67 0.91 25.73
N LEU A 184 1.27 2.11 25.64
CA LEU A 184 1.05 3.18 26.61
C LEU A 184 -0.29 3.91 26.43
N HIS A 185 -0.73 4.06 25.18
CA HIS A 185 -1.82 4.97 24.82
C HIS A 185 -2.98 4.30 24.08
N GLY A 186 -2.79 3.10 23.51
CA GLY A 186 -3.77 2.45 22.64
C GLY A 186 -5.13 2.22 23.31
N GLU A 187 -5.14 1.59 24.49
CA GLU A 187 -6.39 1.34 25.23
C GLU A 187 -7.09 2.63 25.67
N LYS A 188 -6.30 3.60 26.17
CA LYS A 188 -6.83 4.90 26.62
C LYS A 188 -7.46 5.67 25.46
N LEU A 189 -6.81 5.68 24.31
CA LEU A 189 -7.33 6.32 23.10
C LEU A 189 -8.57 5.60 22.58
N ALA A 190 -8.56 4.26 22.52
CA ALA A 190 -9.72 3.48 22.11
C ALA A 190 -10.93 3.74 23.01
N LYS A 191 -10.73 3.81 24.33
CA LYS A 191 -11.77 4.17 25.28
C LYS A 191 -12.29 5.59 25.01
N TRP A 192 -11.40 6.57 24.88
CA TRP A 192 -11.80 7.95 24.61
C TRP A 192 -12.60 8.10 23.32
N LEU A 193 -12.19 7.43 22.23
CA LEU A 193 -12.92 7.44 20.95
C LEU A 193 -14.33 6.87 21.11
N LYS A 194 -14.45 5.72 21.80
CA LYS A 194 -15.75 5.09 22.09
C LYS A 194 -16.66 6.00 22.92
N ASP A 195 -16.12 6.60 23.98
CA ASP A 195 -16.87 7.48 24.88
C ASP A 195 -17.36 8.76 24.16
N ASN A 196 -16.65 9.19 23.11
CA ASN A 196 -16.98 10.38 22.30
C ASN A 196 -17.66 10.05 20.95
N LYS A 197 -18.10 8.80 20.74
CA LYS A 197 -18.84 8.36 19.54
C LYS A 197 -18.09 8.55 18.21
N PHE A 198 -16.79 8.27 18.20
CA PHE A 198 -15.98 8.12 16.99
C PHE A 198 -15.81 6.65 16.59
#